data_AF-A0A101MT04-F1
#
_entry.id   AF-A0A101MT04-F1
#
_cell.length_a   1.000
_cell.length_b   1.000
_cell.length_c   1.000
_cell.angle_alpha   90.00
_cell.angle_beta   90.00
_cell.angle_gamma   90.00
#
_symmetry.space_group_name_H-M   'P 1'
#
loop_
_entity.id
_entity.type
_entity.pdbx_description
1 polymer ?
#
loop_
_entity_poly.entity_id
_entity_poly.type
_entity_poly.pdbx_seq_one_letter_code
_entity_poly.pdbx_strand_id
1 'polypeptide(L)'
;MSPRLDPNALDLSTKTIPAQAAIGTYMSSTIIKAPATSVWQAVIDTDPWPIWNTFCPGATIREQPNIAKSQSGRLQLGTKMTLHLNWNPRGPKPKPMDVGLVVTEFDSPTDGRQTPARIAWATDSSAKGFPPWLLYAERVTELHEFEEGDGEECQRVTQVVSWESQRGPLAYVVRWFMAKNFKMCLKVQADDMTSFVEGKKASS
;
A
#
# COMPACT_ATOMS: atom_id res chain seq x y z
N MET A 1 14.00 -21.32 -0.94
CA MET A 1 13.34 -20.00 -0.95
C MET A 1 12.02 -20.08 -1.71
N SER A 2 11.13 -19.12 -1.52
CA SER A 2 9.85 -19.06 -2.23
C SER A 2 10.08 -18.57 -3.67
N PRO A 3 9.45 -19.18 -4.70
CA PRO A 3 9.53 -18.67 -6.06
C PRO A 3 8.74 -17.36 -6.20
N ARG A 4 9.01 -16.61 -7.27
CA ARG A 4 8.16 -15.49 -7.72
C ARG A 4 6.70 -15.94 -7.78
N LEU A 5 5.80 -15.13 -7.22
CA LEU A 5 4.37 -15.43 -7.19
C LEU A 5 3.69 -15.05 -8.49
N ASP A 6 2.74 -15.88 -8.90
CA ASP A 6 1.69 -15.51 -9.86
C ASP A 6 0.65 -14.63 -9.15
N PRO A 7 0.52 -13.34 -9.51
CA PRO A 7 -0.46 -12.45 -8.88
C PRO A 7 -1.92 -12.88 -9.13
N ASN A 8 -2.18 -13.75 -10.12
CA ASN A 8 -3.52 -14.23 -10.44
C ASN A 8 -3.97 -15.38 -9.53
N ALA A 9 -3.05 -16.03 -8.81
CA ALA A 9 -3.32 -17.14 -7.90
C ALA A 9 -3.48 -16.71 -6.42
N LEU A 10 -3.41 -15.41 -6.14
CA LEU A 10 -3.46 -14.87 -4.77
C LEU A 10 -4.89 -14.79 -4.23
N ASP A 11 -5.05 -15.20 -2.97
CA ASP A 11 -6.24 -14.87 -2.19
C ASP A 11 -6.21 -13.38 -1.80
N LEU A 12 -7.05 -12.58 -2.44
CA LEU A 12 -7.17 -11.14 -2.19
C LEU A 12 -8.05 -10.83 -0.96
N SER A 13 -8.27 -11.80 -0.08
CA SER A 13 -8.92 -11.60 1.22
C SER A 13 -8.12 -10.65 2.11
N THR A 14 -8.84 -9.81 2.82
CA THR A 14 -8.31 -8.89 3.82
C THR A 14 -8.81 -9.31 5.20
N LYS A 15 -8.33 -8.65 6.27
CA LYS A 15 -8.64 -9.00 7.66
C LYS A 15 -10.14 -9.14 7.96
N THR A 16 -11.00 -8.31 7.35
CA THR A 16 -12.46 -8.37 7.54
C THR A 16 -13.28 -8.43 6.24
N ILE A 17 -12.65 -8.35 5.07
CA ILE A 17 -13.32 -8.52 3.77
C ILE A 17 -12.74 -9.76 3.05
N PRO A 18 -13.40 -10.93 3.17
CA PRO A 18 -13.10 -12.09 2.34
C PRO A 18 -13.24 -11.75 0.85
N ALA A 19 -12.38 -12.32 -0.01
CA ALA A 19 -12.29 -11.96 -1.43
C ALA A 19 -13.63 -12.06 -2.18
N GLN A 20 -14.41 -13.10 -1.92
CA GLN A 20 -15.75 -13.33 -2.47
C GLN A 20 -16.83 -12.36 -1.96
N ALA A 21 -16.56 -11.67 -0.84
CA ALA A 21 -17.46 -10.67 -0.25
C ALA A 21 -17.11 -9.23 -0.65
N ALA A 22 -15.98 -9.01 -1.33
CA ALA A 22 -15.61 -7.71 -1.84
C ALA A 22 -16.50 -7.32 -3.03
N ILE A 23 -17.09 -6.12 -2.97
CA ILE A 23 -17.87 -5.57 -4.09
C ILE A 23 -16.92 -5.10 -5.19
N GLY A 24 -15.79 -4.49 -4.82
CA GLY A 24 -14.72 -4.11 -5.72
C GLY A 24 -13.36 -4.47 -5.14
N THR A 25 -12.49 -5.05 -5.95
CA THR A 25 -11.09 -5.35 -5.62
C THR A 25 -10.18 -4.81 -6.71
N TYR A 26 -9.13 -4.10 -6.31
CA TYR A 26 -8.14 -3.51 -7.21
C TYR A 26 -6.75 -3.87 -6.72
N MET A 27 -5.89 -4.40 -7.60
CA MET A 27 -4.55 -4.88 -7.27
C MET A 27 -3.52 -4.30 -8.24
N SER A 28 -2.32 -4.05 -7.74
CA SER A 28 -1.09 -3.89 -8.52
C SER A 28 -0.01 -4.82 -7.98
N SER A 29 0.89 -5.25 -8.87
CA SER A 29 2.12 -5.95 -8.49
C SER A 29 3.29 -5.41 -9.30
N THR A 30 4.45 -5.30 -8.66
CA THR A 30 5.72 -4.89 -9.27
C THR A 30 6.86 -5.71 -8.66
N ILE A 31 7.99 -5.79 -9.36
CA ILE A 31 9.24 -6.31 -8.80
C ILE A 31 10.17 -5.12 -8.61
N ILE A 32 10.86 -5.11 -7.48
CA ILE A 32 11.86 -4.10 -7.11
C ILE A 32 13.18 -4.82 -6.86
N LYS A 33 14.25 -4.32 -7.48
CA LYS A 33 15.62 -4.83 -7.30
C LYS A 33 16.23 -4.33 -6.00
N ALA A 34 15.62 -4.73 -4.89
CA ALA A 34 16.04 -4.45 -3.54
C ALA A 34 15.51 -5.50 -2.55
N PRO A 35 16.19 -5.68 -1.40
CA PRO A 35 15.68 -6.46 -0.28
C PRO A 35 14.35 -5.91 0.26
N ALA A 36 13.54 -6.79 0.84
CA ALA A 36 12.22 -6.44 1.37
C ALA A 36 12.29 -5.43 2.52
N THR A 37 13.41 -5.40 3.26
CA THR A 37 13.67 -4.39 4.29
C THR A 37 13.70 -2.96 3.74
N SER A 38 14.35 -2.74 2.58
CA SER A 38 14.41 -1.44 1.91
C SER A 38 13.05 -0.99 1.39
N VAL A 39 12.30 -1.91 0.76
CA VAL A 39 10.93 -1.65 0.29
C VAL A 39 9.99 -1.35 1.48
N TRP A 40 10.12 -2.10 2.57
CA TRP A 40 9.35 -1.87 3.79
C TRP A 40 9.58 -0.48 4.37
N GLN A 41 10.82 0.02 4.39
CA GLN A 41 11.10 1.40 4.83
C GLN A 41 10.31 2.43 4.00
N ALA A 42 10.29 2.31 2.68
CA ALA A 42 9.53 3.21 1.81
C ALA A 42 8.02 3.14 2.07
N VAL A 43 7.49 1.96 2.44
CA VAL A 43 6.06 1.77 2.74
C VAL A 43 5.69 2.27 4.14
N ILE A 44 6.55 2.14 5.16
CA ILE A 44 6.20 2.53 6.54
C ILE A 44 6.64 3.95 6.92
N ASP A 45 7.60 4.54 6.23
CA ASP A 45 8.04 5.91 6.48
C ASP A 45 7.28 6.88 5.57
N THR A 46 6.45 7.74 6.14
CA THR A 46 5.59 8.65 5.37
C THR A 46 6.26 9.97 5.02
N ASP A 47 7.38 10.31 5.67
CA ASP A 47 8.10 11.58 5.45
C ASP A 47 8.63 11.73 4.01
N PRO A 48 9.13 10.67 3.31
CA PRO A 48 9.56 10.76 1.91
C PRO A 48 8.43 10.68 0.88
N TRP A 49 7.18 10.38 1.27
CA TRP A 49 6.07 10.19 0.32
C TRP A 49 5.81 11.40 -0.61
N PRO A 50 5.94 12.68 -0.19
CA PRO A 50 5.80 13.82 -1.08
C PRO A 50 6.82 13.85 -2.24
N ILE A 51 7.96 13.18 -2.07
CA ILE A 51 9.06 13.14 -3.05
C ILE A 51 8.77 12.07 -4.10
N TRP A 52 8.34 10.88 -3.68
CA TRP A 52 8.22 9.74 -4.60
C TRP A 52 6.79 9.38 -5.02
N ASN A 53 5.80 9.47 -4.13
CA ASN A 53 4.48 8.82 -4.29
C ASN A 53 3.44 9.75 -4.94
N THR A 54 3.28 9.68 -6.27
CA THR A 54 2.37 10.58 -7.00
C THR A 54 0.89 10.36 -6.65
N PHE A 55 0.51 9.15 -6.25
CA PHE A 55 -0.88 8.81 -5.87
C PHE A 55 -1.19 9.24 -4.43
N CYS A 56 -0.27 9.02 -3.49
CA CYS A 56 -0.44 9.37 -2.08
C CYS A 56 0.77 10.18 -1.58
N PRO A 57 0.90 11.46 -1.99
CA PRO A 57 2.05 12.31 -1.67
C PRO A 57 2.16 12.74 -0.21
N GLY A 58 1.44 12.10 0.73
CA GLY A 58 1.62 12.36 2.16
C GLY A 58 0.56 11.72 3.04
N ALA A 59 0.86 11.66 4.33
CA ALA A 59 -0.05 11.24 5.39
C ALA A 59 0.03 12.21 6.57
N THR A 60 -1.11 12.59 7.14
CA THR A 60 -1.16 13.23 8.46
C THR A 60 -1.41 12.16 9.52
N ILE A 61 -0.44 11.92 10.39
CA ILE A 61 -0.62 11.03 11.54
C ILE A 61 -1.54 11.71 12.57
N ARG A 62 -2.70 11.10 12.86
CA ARG A 62 -3.67 11.60 13.84
C ARG A 62 -3.38 11.07 15.24
N GLU A 63 -2.97 9.81 15.34
CA GLU A 63 -2.76 9.10 16.60
C GLU A 63 -1.72 8.00 16.42
N GLN A 64 -0.73 7.95 17.31
CA GLN A 64 0.22 6.85 17.43
C GLN A 64 -0.11 6.04 18.70
N PRO A 65 -0.18 4.70 18.63
CA PRO A 65 -0.52 3.87 19.80
C PRO A 65 0.59 3.83 20.87
N ASN A 66 1.79 4.33 20.57
CA ASN A 66 2.83 4.59 21.56
C ASN A 66 3.06 6.11 21.66
N ILE A 67 2.74 6.69 22.82
CA ILE A 67 2.85 8.12 23.11
C ILE A 67 4.29 8.63 22.91
N ALA A 68 5.30 7.82 23.23
CA ALA A 68 6.72 8.17 23.03
C ALA A 68 7.13 8.29 21.55
N LYS A 69 6.29 7.83 20.62
CA LYS A 69 6.47 7.99 19.16
C LYS A 69 5.45 8.93 18.53
N SER A 70 4.72 9.73 19.33
CA SER A 70 3.60 10.57 18.88
C SER A 70 3.91 11.54 17.73
N GLN A 71 5.16 11.98 17.59
CA GLN A 71 5.62 12.86 16.50
C GLN A 71 6.24 12.11 15.30
N SER A 72 6.31 10.78 15.32
CA SER A 72 6.94 10.02 14.24
C SER A 72 5.99 9.85 13.04
N GLY A 73 6.44 10.24 11.85
CA GLY A 73 5.80 9.95 10.56
C GLY A 73 5.83 8.47 10.15
N ARG A 74 6.22 7.56 11.04
CA ARG A 74 6.41 6.15 10.74
C ARG A 74 5.24 5.30 11.22
N LEU A 75 4.71 4.47 10.33
CA LEU A 75 3.56 3.60 10.57
C LEU A 75 3.94 2.43 11.48
N GLN A 76 2.99 2.02 12.33
CA GLN A 76 3.05 0.83 13.18
C GLN A 76 1.62 0.30 13.41
N LEU A 77 1.46 -0.91 13.95
CA LEU A 77 0.14 -1.47 14.24
C LEU A 77 -0.68 -0.52 15.11
N GLY A 78 -1.88 -0.13 14.66
CA GLY A 78 -2.78 0.80 15.35
C GLY A 78 -2.57 2.28 15.06
N THR A 79 -1.58 2.69 14.24
CA THR A 79 -1.44 4.09 13.80
C THR A 79 -2.70 4.54 13.07
N LYS A 80 -3.31 5.66 13.50
CA LYS A 80 -4.41 6.32 12.79
C LYS A 80 -3.86 7.46 11.94
N MET A 81 -4.13 7.44 10.64
CA MET A 81 -3.55 8.36 9.66
C MET A 81 -4.59 8.85 8.65
N THR A 82 -4.46 10.09 8.20
CA THR A 82 -5.22 10.65 7.07
C THR A 82 -4.30 10.59 5.85
N LEU A 83 -4.67 9.82 4.83
CA LEU A 83 -3.93 9.81 3.56
C LEU A 83 -4.46 10.90 2.63
N HIS A 84 -3.55 11.63 1.99
CA HIS A 84 -3.87 12.73 1.07
C HIS A 84 -3.81 12.23 -0.38
N LEU A 85 -4.91 11.68 -0.90
CA LEU A 85 -4.91 11.00 -2.20
C LEU A 85 -5.06 11.94 -3.39
N ASN A 86 -4.14 11.81 -4.36
CA ASN A 86 -4.20 12.45 -5.68
C ASN A 86 -4.79 11.49 -6.71
N TRP A 87 -6.08 11.67 -7.02
CA TRP A 87 -6.82 10.85 -7.98
C TRP A 87 -6.51 11.10 -9.46
N ASN A 88 -5.67 12.09 -9.76
CA ASN A 88 -5.30 12.45 -11.13
C ASN A 88 -3.77 12.44 -11.31
N PRO A 89 -3.11 11.27 -11.25
CA PRO A 89 -1.65 11.17 -11.27
C PRO A 89 -0.99 11.62 -12.59
N ARG A 90 -1.77 11.88 -13.65
CA ARG A 90 -1.28 12.26 -14.99
C ARG A 90 -1.89 13.55 -15.54
N GLY A 91 -2.56 14.34 -14.71
CA GLY A 91 -3.23 15.57 -15.13
C GLY A 91 -3.11 16.69 -14.11
N PRO A 92 -3.92 17.76 -14.22
CA PRO A 92 -3.94 18.85 -13.24
C PRO A 92 -4.19 18.29 -11.85
N LYS A 93 -3.34 18.67 -10.87
CA LYS A 93 -3.45 18.24 -9.47
C LYS A 93 -4.76 18.82 -8.89
N PRO A 94 -5.80 18.01 -8.61
CA PRO A 94 -6.99 18.48 -7.93
C PRO A 94 -6.66 18.74 -6.46
N LYS A 95 -7.62 19.29 -5.71
CA LYS A 95 -7.55 19.22 -4.23
C LYS A 95 -7.43 17.74 -3.83
N PRO A 96 -6.45 17.35 -2.99
CA PRO A 96 -6.34 15.97 -2.51
C PRO A 96 -7.62 15.51 -1.81
N MET A 97 -7.93 14.23 -1.95
CA MET A 97 -8.99 13.59 -1.18
C MET A 97 -8.40 12.99 0.10
N ASP A 98 -8.82 13.52 1.24
CA ASP A 98 -8.43 13.02 2.54
C ASP A 98 -9.20 11.74 2.88
N VAL A 99 -8.50 10.66 3.20
CA VAL A 99 -9.09 9.37 3.62
C VAL A 99 -8.54 8.96 4.99
N GLY A 100 -9.43 8.84 5.96
CA GLY A 100 -9.10 8.40 7.31
C GLY A 100 -8.95 6.88 7.42
N LEU A 101 -7.74 6.42 7.77
CA LEU A 101 -7.39 5.01 7.87
C LEU A 101 -6.74 4.69 9.23
N VAL A 102 -6.71 3.42 9.59
CA VAL A 102 -5.98 2.86 10.74
C VAL A 102 -5.22 1.60 10.30
N VAL A 103 -3.97 1.45 10.75
CA VAL A 103 -3.15 0.25 10.47
C VAL A 103 -3.67 -0.94 11.28
N THR A 104 -4.14 -1.98 10.59
CA THR A 104 -4.83 -3.16 11.16
C THR A 104 -3.99 -4.43 11.17
N GLU A 105 -2.94 -4.48 10.35
CA GLU A 105 -1.93 -5.54 10.29
C GLU A 105 -0.56 -4.87 10.10
N PHE A 106 0.47 -5.34 10.79
CA PHE A 106 1.84 -4.83 10.67
C PHE A 106 2.81 -5.94 11.02
N ASP A 107 3.41 -6.54 10.00
CA ASP A 107 4.24 -7.72 10.11
C ASP A 107 5.49 -7.54 9.25
N SER A 108 6.60 -7.14 9.88
CA SER A 108 7.79 -6.65 9.19
C SER A 108 8.68 -7.76 8.59
N PRO A 109 9.46 -7.46 7.54
CA PRO A 109 10.45 -8.39 7.02
C PRO A 109 11.38 -8.90 8.12
N THR A 110 11.66 -10.20 8.10
CA THR A 110 12.58 -10.87 9.01
C THR A 110 13.39 -11.85 8.17
N ASP A 111 14.72 -11.83 8.28
CA ASP A 111 15.58 -12.71 7.49
C ASP A 111 15.26 -14.20 7.74
N GLY A 112 15.29 -15.00 6.67
CA GLY A 112 15.00 -16.44 6.71
C GLY A 112 13.51 -16.80 6.84
N ARG A 113 12.59 -15.82 6.89
CA ARG A 113 11.15 -16.07 6.97
C ARG A 113 10.57 -16.58 5.65
N GLN A 114 9.66 -17.57 5.72
CA GLN A 114 9.01 -18.16 4.54
C GLN A 114 7.71 -17.46 4.11
N THR A 115 7.04 -16.75 5.02
CA THR A 115 5.83 -15.96 4.71
C THR A 115 6.21 -14.53 4.33
N PRO A 116 5.42 -13.82 3.50
CA PRO A 116 5.65 -12.41 3.22
C PRO A 116 5.70 -11.55 4.47
N ALA A 117 6.36 -10.40 4.36
CA ALA A 117 6.06 -9.26 5.20
C ALA A 117 4.75 -8.62 4.74
N ARG A 118 3.92 -8.14 5.69
CA ARG A 118 2.55 -7.71 5.40
C ARG A 118 2.16 -6.50 6.23
N ILE A 119 1.67 -5.46 5.58
CA ILE A 119 1.03 -4.31 6.23
C ILE A 119 -0.38 -4.14 5.65
N ALA A 120 -1.35 -3.86 6.50
CA ALA A 120 -2.70 -3.53 6.07
C ALA A 120 -3.27 -2.36 6.86
N TRP A 121 -4.15 -1.61 6.21
CA TRP A 121 -4.91 -0.54 6.84
C TRP A 121 -6.36 -0.52 6.34
N ALA A 122 -7.27 -0.14 7.24
CA ALA A 122 -8.71 -0.13 7.02
C ALA A 122 -9.31 1.26 7.25
N THR A 123 -10.52 1.51 6.74
CA THR A 123 -11.30 2.71 7.05
C THR A 123 -11.45 2.93 8.55
N ASP A 124 -10.95 4.07 9.06
CA ASP A 124 -11.10 4.46 10.46
C ASP A 124 -12.46 5.13 10.67
N SER A 125 -13.35 4.45 11.40
CA SER A 125 -14.69 4.94 11.72
C SER A 125 -14.71 6.19 12.61
N SER A 126 -13.60 6.53 13.27
CA SER A 126 -13.46 7.75 14.08
C SER A 126 -12.96 8.97 13.29
N ALA A 127 -12.56 8.78 12.03
CA ALA A 127 -12.08 9.86 11.17
C ALA A 127 -13.22 10.54 10.38
N LYS A 128 -12.95 11.76 9.90
CA LYS A 128 -13.82 12.43 8.93
C LYS A 128 -13.74 11.70 7.59
N GLY A 129 -14.89 11.37 6.99
CA GLY A 129 -14.98 10.64 5.73
C GLY A 129 -16.38 10.08 5.49
N PHE A 130 -16.50 9.12 4.57
CA PHE A 130 -17.72 8.34 4.42
C PHE A 130 -17.90 7.38 5.63
N PRO A 131 -19.13 7.18 6.13
CA PRO A 131 -19.37 6.22 7.19
C PRO A 131 -19.14 4.78 6.68
N PRO A 132 -18.63 3.85 7.52
CA PRO A 132 -18.29 2.48 7.11
C PRO A 132 -19.42 1.65 6.47
N TRP A 133 -20.69 1.98 6.73
CA TRP A 133 -21.81 1.31 6.08
C TRP A 133 -21.97 1.73 4.61
N LEU A 134 -21.53 2.93 4.25
CA LEU A 134 -21.62 3.49 2.90
C LEU A 134 -20.43 3.07 2.04
N LEU A 135 -19.22 3.21 2.59
CA LEU A 135 -17.98 2.72 2.02
C LEU A 135 -17.04 2.27 3.15
N TYR A 136 -16.57 1.03 3.07
CA TYR A 136 -15.51 0.51 3.90
C TYR A 136 -14.49 -0.18 3.00
N ALA A 137 -13.22 0.15 3.18
CA ALA A 137 -12.11 -0.36 2.39
C ALA A 137 -11.01 -0.88 3.31
N GLU A 138 -10.39 -1.99 2.91
CA GLU A 138 -9.16 -2.50 3.49
C GLU A 138 -8.11 -2.62 2.37
N ARG A 139 -6.94 -2.03 2.57
CA ARG A 139 -5.80 -2.16 1.67
C ARG A 139 -4.69 -2.95 2.35
N VAL A 140 -4.18 -3.94 1.65
CA VAL A 140 -3.07 -4.80 2.05
C VAL A 140 -1.89 -4.52 1.12
N THR A 141 -0.67 -4.56 1.65
CA THR A 141 0.56 -4.63 0.88
C THR A 141 1.43 -5.75 1.44
N GLU A 142 1.80 -6.68 0.58
CA GLU A 142 2.69 -7.79 0.88
C GLU A 142 4.01 -7.65 0.12
N LEU A 143 5.10 -8.02 0.80
CA LEU A 143 6.46 -8.06 0.26
C LEU A 143 6.92 -9.51 0.24
N HIS A 144 7.09 -10.03 -0.97
CA HIS A 144 7.54 -11.40 -1.23
C HIS A 144 8.97 -11.35 -1.75
N GLU A 145 9.92 -11.73 -0.90
CA GLU A 145 11.35 -11.68 -1.22
C GLU A 145 11.82 -13.01 -1.83
N PHE A 146 12.60 -12.91 -2.89
CA PHE A 146 13.22 -14.05 -3.57
C PHE A 146 14.56 -13.65 -4.17
N GLU A 147 15.29 -14.63 -4.69
CA GLU A 147 16.56 -14.42 -5.38
C GLU A 147 16.34 -14.48 -6.90
N GLU A 148 16.94 -13.54 -7.64
CA GLU A 148 16.91 -13.48 -9.10
C GLU A 148 18.36 -13.46 -9.63
N GLY A 149 18.65 -14.30 -10.63
CA GLY A 149 20.01 -14.56 -11.14
C GLY A 149 20.60 -15.89 -10.65
N ASP A 150 21.69 -16.31 -11.28
CA ASP A 150 22.40 -17.56 -10.98
C ASP A 150 23.84 -17.24 -10.52
N GLY A 151 24.38 -18.03 -9.58
CA GLY A 151 25.77 -17.92 -9.13
C GLY A 151 26.09 -16.56 -8.48
N GLU A 152 27.19 -15.93 -8.90
CA GLU A 152 27.66 -14.64 -8.35
C GLU A 152 26.78 -13.44 -8.75
N GLU A 153 25.89 -13.58 -9.73
CA GLU A 153 24.94 -12.52 -10.14
C GLU A 153 23.59 -12.57 -9.38
N CYS A 154 23.47 -13.48 -8.41
CA CYS A 154 22.29 -13.62 -7.56
C CYS A 154 22.02 -12.35 -6.73
N GLN A 155 20.81 -11.77 -6.85
CA GLN A 155 20.40 -10.59 -6.10
C GLN A 155 19.06 -10.80 -5.37
N ARG A 156 18.94 -10.33 -4.11
CA ARG A 156 17.66 -10.27 -3.36
C ARG A 156 16.74 -9.25 -4.02
N VAL A 157 15.63 -9.72 -4.58
CA VAL A 157 14.56 -8.93 -5.18
C VAL A 157 13.26 -9.08 -4.39
N THR A 158 12.41 -8.07 -4.45
CA THR A 158 11.11 -8.07 -3.76
C THR A 158 9.98 -7.91 -4.77
N GLN A 159 9.10 -8.90 -4.87
CA GLN A 159 7.80 -8.72 -5.49
C GLN A 159 6.87 -8.07 -4.48
N VAL A 160 6.44 -6.85 -4.80
CA VAL A 160 5.40 -6.15 -4.04
C VAL A 160 4.06 -6.50 -4.66
N VAL A 161 3.09 -6.87 -3.83
CA VAL A 161 1.69 -6.97 -4.21
C VAL A 161 0.89 -6.06 -3.31
N SER A 162 0.12 -5.14 -3.88
CA SER A 162 -0.77 -4.26 -3.11
C SER A 162 -2.18 -4.36 -3.67
N TRP A 163 -3.17 -4.57 -2.81
CA TRP A 163 -4.57 -4.61 -3.21
C TRP A 163 -5.48 -3.92 -2.21
N GLU A 164 -6.57 -3.37 -2.72
CA GLU A 164 -7.67 -2.84 -1.91
C GLU A 164 -8.96 -3.58 -2.23
N SER A 165 -9.62 -4.07 -1.17
CA SER A 165 -10.95 -4.67 -1.20
C SER A 165 -11.96 -3.69 -0.57
N GLN A 166 -13.12 -3.53 -1.19
CA GLN A 166 -14.14 -2.55 -0.81
C GLN A 166 -15.52 -3.18 -0.63
N ARG A 167 -16.28 -2.70 0.37
CA ARG A 167 -17.69 -3.04 0.62
C ARG A 167 -18.55 -1.80 0.92
N GLY A 168 -19.87 -1.97 0.91
CA GLY A 168 -20.86 -0.92 1.07
C GLY A 168 -21.44 -0.42 -0.27
N PRO A 169 -22.61 0.26 -0.28
CA PRO A 169 -23.28 0.69 -1.50
C PRO A 169 -22.42 1.54 -2.44
N LEU A 170 -21.55 2.40 -1.91
CA LEU A 170 -20.72 3.28 -2.72
C LEU A 170 -19.63 2.51 -3.48
N ALA A 171 -19.24 1.32 -3.03
CA ALA A 171 -18.26 0.47 -3.74
C ALA A 171 -18.75 0.04 -5.13
N TYR A 172 -20.07 -0.08 -5.35
CA TYR A 172 -20.63 -0.32 -6.69
C TYR A 172 -20.35 0.86 -7.64
N VAL A 173 -20.50 2.09 -7.15
CA VAL A 173 -20.22 3.33 -7.91
C VAL A 173 -18.73 3.43 -8.23
N VAL A 174 -17.86 3.18 -7.25
CA VAL A 174 -16.40 3.13 -7.46
C VAL A 174 -16.04 2.07 -8.51
N ARG A 175 -16.64 0.88 -8.44
CA ARG A 175 -16.39 -0.19 -9.41
C ARG A 175 -16.81 0.16 -10.83
N TRP A 176 -17.96 0.79 -11.02
CA TRP A 176 -18.45 1.13 -12.36
C TRP A 176 -17.74 2.33 -12.99
N PHE A 177 -17.49 3.39 -12.21
CA PHE A 177 -17.01 4.67 -12.76
C PHE A 177 -15.53 4.95 -12.49
N MET A 178 -14.96 4.42 -11.41
CA MET A 178 -13.61 4.78 -10.94
C MET A 178 -12.59 3.64 -11.02
N ALA A 179 -13.00 2.39 -11.26
CA ALA A 179 -12.10 1.22 -11.24
C ALA A 179 -10.86 1.35 -12.14
N LYS A 180 -11.00 1.93 -13.34
CA LYS A 180 -9.85 2.18 -14.24
C LYS A 180 -8.86 3.19 -13.64
N ASN A 181 -9.37 4.27 -13.05
CA ASN A 181 -8.55 5.30 -12.40
C ASN A 181 -7.89 4.74 -11.14
N PHE A 182 -8.60 3.94 -10.35
CA PHE A 182 -8.06 3.28 -9.15
C PHE A 182 -6.90 2.34 -9.49
N LYS A 183 -7.08 1.46 -10.50
CA LYS A 183 -6.00 0.59 -10.99
C LYS A 183 -4.82 1.38 -11.55
N MET A 184 -5.06 2.49 -12.24
CA MET A 184 -3.98 3.39 -12.70
C MET A 184 -3.22 4.02 -11.53
N CYS A 185 -3.92 4.47 -10.48
CA CYS A 185 -3.32 5.04 -9.28
C CYS A 185 -2.44 4.03 -8.52
N LEU A 186 -2.94 2.80 -8.32
CA LEU A 186 -2.16 1.71 -7.72
C LEU A 186 -0.93 1.32 -8.57
N LYS A 187 -1.04 1.38 -9.90
CA LYS A 187 0.12 1.16 -10.78
C LYS A 187 1.13 2.31 -10.68
N VAL A 188 0.69 3.57 -10.70
CA VAL A 188 1.59 4.72 -10.55
C VAL A 188 2.33 4.66 -9.21
N GLN A 189 1.65 4.34 -8.11
CA GLN A 189 2.30 4.15 -6.80
C GLN A 189 3.37 3.05 -6.83
N ALA A 190 3.11 1.93 -7.52
CA ALA A 190 4.07 0.85 -7.67
C ALA A 190 5.29 1.25 -8.53
N ASP A 191 5.06 1.88 -9.69
CA ASP A 191 6.12 2.36 -10.59
C ASP A 191 7.00 3.44 -9.91
N ASP A 192 6.37 4.33 -9.15
CA ASP A 192 7.02 5.36 -8.34
C ASP A 192 7.88 4.78 -7.22
N MET A 193 7.36 3.77 -6.51
CA MET A 193 8.07 3.08 -5.42
C MET A 193 9.28 2.30 -5.95
N THR A 194 9.13 1.56 -7.06
CA THR A 194 10.26 0.93 -7.77
C THR A 194 11.33 1.98 -8.08
N SER A 195 10.94 3.12 -8.65
CA SER A 195 11.87 4.19 -9.05
C SER A 195 12.58 4.86 -7.86
N PHE A 196 11.91 4.95 -6.70
CA PHE A 196 12.50 5.50 -5.47
C PHE A 196 13.47 4.52 -4.81
N VAL A 197 13.04 3.28 -4.58
CA VAL A 197 13.83 2.27 -3.87
C VAL A 197 15.06 1.84 -4.68
N GLU A 198 14.98 1.79 -6.01
CA GLU A 198 16.12 1.53 -6.90
C GLU A 198 17.00 2.77 -7.16
N GLY A 199 16.78 3.88 -6.45
CA GLY A 199 17.60 5.10 -6.55
C GLY A 199 17.41 5.95 -7.81
N LYS A 200 16.49 5.58 -8.70
CA LYS A 200 16.27 6.22 -10.03
C LYS A 200 15.61 7.61 -9.98
N LYS A 201 15.09 8.04 -8.83
CA LYS A 201 14.55 9.40 -8.61
C LYS A 201 15.51 10.35 -7.87
N ALA A 202 16.74 9.93 -7.54
CA ALA A 202 17.70 10.73 -6.77
C ALA A 202 18.59 11.67 -7.62
N SER A 203 18.02 12.38 -8.60
CA SER A 203 18.72 13.43 -9.35
C SER A 203 17.75 14.38 -10.08
N SER A 204 17.52 15.55 -9.50
CA SER A 204 16.92 16.73 -10.14
C SER A 204 17.40 17.99 -9.45
#